data_AF-A0A6L9KT64-F1
#
_entry.id   AF-A0A6L9KT64-F1
#
_cell.length_a   1.000
_cell.length_b   1.000
_cell.length_c   1.000
_cell.angle_alpha   90.00
_cell.angle_beta   90.00
_cell.angle_gamma   90.00
#
_symmetry.space_group_name_H-M   'P 1'
#
loop_
_entity.id
_entity.type
_entity.pdbx_description
1 polymer ?
#
loop_
_entity_poly.entity_id
_entity_poly.type
_entity_poly.pdbx_seq_one_letter_code
_entity_poly.pdbx_strand_id
1 'polypeptide(L)'
;MVSAETSARIDLSIEGMRSQRFGVGVFIFLMIGILVFCGIIYVVARGKHAPKHMKTGEKMMFGAIIMGVVVAVIFGASQMLSGVLF
;
A
#
# COMPACT_ATOMS: atom_id res chain seq x y z
N MET A 1 29.46 35.63 6.67
CA MET A 1 28.10 35.50 7.22
C MET A 1 27.41 34.35 6.50
N VAL A 2 27.43 33.14 7.08
CA VAL A 2 26.66 32.00 6.56
C VAL A 2 25.19 32.27 6.88
N SER A 3 24.38 32.45 5.83
CA SER A 3 22.98 32.87 5.95
C SER A 3 22.15 31.77 6.63
N ALA A 4 21.31 32.15 7.61
CA ALA A 4 20.48 31.23 8.39
C ALA A 4 19.59 30.33 7.51
N GLU A 5 19.28 30.73 6.27
CA GLU A 5 18.60 29.91 5.27
C GLU A 5 19.34 28.62 4.91
N THR A 6 20.67 28.63 4.85
CA THR A 6 21.44 27.41 4.54
C THR A 6 21.38 26.42 5.69
N SER A 7 21.40 26.91 6.94
CA SER A 7 21.25 26.06 8.13
C SER A 7 19.84 25.48 8.24
N ALA A 8 18.80 26.28 8.01
CA ALA A 8 17.40 25.82 8.03
C ALA A 8 17.09 24.82 6.90
N ARG A 9 17.63 25.02 5.69
CA ARG A 9 17.51 24.03 4.60
C ARG A 9 18.26 22.72 4.88
N ILE A 10 19.40 22.78 5.57
CA ILE A 10 20.17 21.59 5.96
C ILE A 10 19.44 20.81 7.07
N ASP A 11 18.86 21.49 8.06
CA ASP A 11 18.04 20.87 9.12
C ASP A 11 16.75 20.25 8.56
N LEU A 12 16.01 20.98 7.70
CA LEU A 12 14.81 20.47 7.01
C LEU A 12 15.13 19.32 6.03
N SER A 13 16.31 19.34 5.38
CA SER A 13 16.75 18.23 4.52
C SER A 13 17.07 16.97 5.33
N ILE A 14 17.57 17.11 6.56
CA ILE A 14 17.87 15.98 7.46
C ILE A 14 16.60 15.39 8.06
N GLU A 15 15.65 16.22 8.51
CA GLU A 15 14.35 15.74 8.99
C GLU A 15 13.51 15.15 7.87
N GLY A 16 13.56 15.72 6.66
CA GLY A 16 12.94 15.16 5.46
C GLY A 16 13.53 13.79 5.08
N MET A 17 14.86 13.62 5.17
CA MET A 17 15.53 12.33 4.89
C MET A 17 15.10 11.23 5.87
N ARG A 18 14.88 11.59 7.15
CA ARG A 18 14.40 10.66 8.18
C ARG A 18 12.91 10.34 8.02
N SER A 19 12.09 11.35 7.71
CA SER A 19 10.65 11.20 7.47
C SER A 19 10.38 10.32 6.24
N GLN A 20 11.15 10.51 5.17
CA GLN A 20 11.07 9.69 3.96
C GLN A 20 11.45 8.22 4.24
N ARG A 21 12.43 7.97 5.10
CA ARG A 21 12.80 6.60 5.54
C ARG A 21 11.71 5.94 6.40
N PHE A 22 11.06 6.71 7.27
CA PHE A 22 9.92 6.23 8.07
C PHE A 22 8.74 5.86 7.17
N GLY A 23 8.46 6.71 6.18
CA GLY A 23 7.42 6.48 5.20
C GLY A 23 7.61 5.19 4.38
N VAL A 24 8.83 4.94 3.89
CA VAL A 24 9.14 3.68 3.18
C VAL A 24 8.91 2.46 4.07
N GLY A 25 9.20 2.55 5.37
CA GLY A 25 8.93 1.48 6.34
C GLY A 25 7.44 1.16 6.47
N VAL A 26 6.59 2.18 6.62
CA VAL A 26 5.12 2.02 6.68
C VAL A 26 4.56 1.48 5.36
N PHE A 27 5.11 1.92 4.23
CA PHE A 27 4.71 1.43 2.91
C PHE A 27 4.98 -0.08 2.75
N ILE A 28 6.17 -0.55 3.12
CA ILE A 28 6.51 -1.98 3.08
C ILE A 28 5.59 -2.77 4.01
N PHE A 29 5.30 -2.26 5.21
CA PHE A 29 4.37 -2.89 6.15
C PHE A 29 2.96 -3.02 5.55
N LEU A 30 2.45 -1.95 4.92
CA LEU A 30 1.16 -1.95 4.23
C LEU A 30 1.14 -2.94 3.06
N MET A 31 2.23 -3.01 2.28
CA MET A 31 2.38 -3.94 1.16
C MET A 31 2.35 -5.41 1.62
N ILE A 32 3.01 -5.72 2.73
CA ILE A 32 2.94 -7.05 3.36
C ILE A 32 1.51 -7.35 3.81
N GLY A 33 0.82 -6.39 4.43
CA GLY A 33 -0.58 -6.53 4.80
C GLY A 33 -1.50 -6.85 3.62
N ILE A 34 -1.31 -6.15 2.49
CA ILE A 34 -2.04 -6.42 1.23
C ILE A 34 -1.73 -7.83 0.70
N LEU A 35 -0.47 -8.26 0.72
CA LEU A 35 -0.08 -9.61 0.30
C LEU A 35 -0.75 -10.70 1.16
N VAL A 36 -0.75 -10.53 2.48
CA VAL A 36 -1.42 -11.45 3.41
C VAL A 36 -2.93 -11.48 3.14
N PHE A 37 -3.55 -10.31 2.96
CA PHE A 37 -4.97 -10.20 2.63
C PHE A 37 -5.33 -10.88 1.31
N CYS A 38 -4.53 -10.68 0.26
CA CYS A 38 -4.65 -11.42 -1.01
C CYS A 38 -4.52 -12.93 -0.83
N GLY A 39 -3.57 -13.38 0.01
CA GLY A 39 -3.39 -14.79 0.34
C GLY A 39 -4.63 -15.40 1.00
N ILE A 40 -5.23 -14.69 1.96
CA ILE A 40 -6.48 -15.11 2.63
C ILE A 40 -7.61 -15.20 1.60
N ILE A 41 -7.78 -14.18 0.76
CA ILE A 41 -8.78 -14.17 -0.31
C ILE A 41 -8.62 -15.39 -1.21
N TYR A 42 -7.39 -15.67 -1.67
CA TYR A 42 -7.11 -16.82 -2.54
C TYR A 42 -7.44 -18.16 -1.88
N VAL A 43 -7.05 -18.33 -0.61
CA VAL A 43 -7.35 -19.54 0.18
C VAL A 43 -8.85 -19.69 0.39
N VAL A 44 -9.58 -18.61 0.65
CA VAL A 44 -11.04 -18.62 0.83
C VAL A 44 -11.75 -18.96 -0.48
N ALA A 45 -11.36 -18.37 -1.62
CA ALA A 45 -11.93 -18.71 -2.92
C ALA A 45 -11.66 -20.15 -3.35
N ARG A 46 -10.49 -20.69 -3.01
CA ARG A 46 -10.08 -22.05 -3.40
C ARG A 46 -10.33 -23.11 -2.32
N GLY A 47 -10.86 -22.70 -1.17
CA GLY A 47 -11.13 -23.57 -0.03
C GLY A 47 -12.24 -24.58 -0.32
N LYS A 48 -12.14 -25.77 0.29
CA LYS A 48 -13.04 -26.93 0.09
C LYS A 48 -14.53 -26.68 0.43
N HIS A 49 -14.90 -25.50 0.92
CA HIS A 49 -16.28 -25.08 1.18
C HIS A 49 -16.89 -24.24 0.04
N ALA A 50 -16.14 -24.00 -1.05
CA ALA A 50 -16.67 -23.32 -2.23
C ALA A 50 -17.84 -24.13 -2.82
N PRO A 51 -19.08 -23.61 -2.82
CA PRO A 51 -20.21 -24.31 -3.39
C PRO A 51 -19.94 -24.55 -4.88
N LYS A 52 -20.22 -25.77 -5.35
CA LYS A 52 -20.04 -26.22 -6.75
C LYS A 52 -20.67 -25.28 -7.80
N HIS A 53 -21.59 -24.42 -7.36
CA HIS A 53 -22.10 -23.24 -8.06
C HIS A 53 -21.84 -21.99 -7.21
N MET A 54 -20.78 -21.26 -7.50
CA MET A 54 -20.55 -19.92 -6.97
C MET A 54 -21.66 -19.01 -7.50
N LYS A 55 -22.53 -18.49 -6.64
CA LYS A 55 -23.65 -17.64 -7.08
C LYS A 55 -23.10 -16.37 -7.75
N THR A 56 -23.80 -15.86 -8.77
CA THR A 56 -23.37 -14.67 -9.53
C THR A 56 -23.04 -13.47 -8.62
N GLY A 57 -23.77 -13.31 -7.51
CA GLY A 57 -23.50 -12.27 -6.50
C GLY A 57 -22.18 -12.47 -5.75
N GLU A 58 -21.80 -13.71 -5.44
CA GLU A 58 -20.54 -14.04 -4.75
C GLU A 58 -19.34 -13.81 -5.68
N LYS A 59 -19.50 -14.13 -6.97
CA LYS A 59 -18.50 -13.84 -8.01
C LYS A 59 -18.29 -12.33 -8.21
N MET A 60 -19.37 -11.55 -8.13
CA MET A 60 -19.30 -10.08 -8.21
C MET A 60 -18.64 -9.47 -6.98
N MET A 61 -18.96 -9.96 -5.78
CA MET A 61 -18.31 -9.55 -4.54
C MET A 61 -16.80 -9.84 -4.58
N PHE A 62 -16.44 -11.05 -5.00
CA PHE A 62 -15.03 -11.46 -5.11
C PHE A 62 -14.27 -10.65 -6.17
N GLY A 63 -14.92 -10.39 -7.31
CA GLY A 63 -14.38 -9.51 -8.36
C GLY A 63 -14.16 -8.07 -7.87
N ALA A 64 -15.11 -7.51 -7.11
CA ALA A 64 -14.99 -6.17 -6.53
C ALA A 64 -13.84 -6.08 -5.51
N ILE A 65 -13.65 -7.11 -4.69
CA ILE A 65 -12.53 -7.20 -3.75
C ILE A 65 -11.20 -7.23 -4.50
N ILE A 66 -11.07 -8.07 -5.54
CA ILE A 66 -9.85 -8.13 -6.37
C ILE A 66 -9.57 -6.77 -7.02
N MET A 67 -10.59 -6.15 -7.62
CA MET A 67 -10.46 -4.82 -8.22
C MET A 67 -10.02 -3.76 -7.20
N GLY A 68 -10.62 -3.74 -6.01
CA GLY A 68 -10.26 -2.83 -4.93
C GLY A 68 -8.80 -3.00 -4.50
N VAL A 69 -8.31 -4.23 -4.39
CA VAL A 69 -6.91 -4.51 -4.06
C VAL A 69 -5.96 -4.02 -5.15
N VAL A 70 -6.26 -4.27 -6.43
CA VAL A 70 -5.43 -3.79 -7.54
C VAL A 70 -5.33 -2.26 -7.54
N VAL A 71 -6.44 -1.56 -7.34
CA VAL A 71 -6.46 -0.10 -7.22
C VAL A 71 -5.64 0.35 -6.02
N ALA A 72 -5.82 -0.27 -4.84
CA ALA A 72 -5.04 0.08 -3.64
C ALA A 72 -3.52 -0.10 -3.84
N VAL A 73 -3.08 -1.15 -4.54
CA VAL A 73 -1.67 -1.37 -4.86
C VAL A 73 -1.15 -0.31 -5.82
N ILE A 74 -1.90 0.06 -6.85
CA ILE A 74 -1.51 1.10 -7.81
C ILE A 74 -1.37 2.46 -7.10
N PHE A 75 -2.34 2.81 -6.25
CA PHE A 75 -2.31 4.04 -5.47
C PHE A 75 -1.19 4.04 -4.43
N GLY A 76 -0.89 2.91 -3.81
CA GLY A 76 0.26 2.79 -2.92
C GLY A 76 1.58 2.97 -3.68
N ALA A 77 1.74 2.29 -4.81
CA ALA A 77 2.93 2.38 -5.63
C ALA A 77 3.15 3.79 -6.20
N SER A 78 2.07 4.49 -6.59
CA SER A 78 2.14 5.87 -7.06
C SER A 78 2.51 6.85 -5.94
N GLN A 79 2.04 6.63 -4.71
CA GLN A 79 2.45 7.40 -3.52
C GLN A 79 3.94 7.23 -3.22
N MET A 80 4.49 6.02 -3.40
CA MET A 80 5.92 5.76 -3.24
C MET A 80 6.76 6.41 -4.36
N LEU A 81 6.32 6.35 -5.63
CA LEU A 81 7.05 6.91 -6.77
C LEU A 81 7.06 8.44 -6.78
N SER A 82 5.98 9.07 -6.34
CA SER A 82 5.89 10.54 -6.26
C SER A 82 6.84 11.13 -5.22
N GLY A 83 7.40 10.31 -4.29
CA GLY A 83 8.17 10.79 -3.14
C GLY A 83 7.32 11.57 -2.14
N VAL A 84 6.01 11.70 -2.41
CA VAL A 84 5.00 12.32 -1.57
C VAL A 84 4.37 11.21 -0.73
N LEU A 85 5.18 10.65 0.16
CA LEU A 85 4.62 10.23 1.42
C LEU A 85 4.57 11.49 2.28
N PHE A 86 3.37 12.06 2.40
CA PHE A 86 3.09 12.91 3.56
C PHE A 86 3.03 12.03 4.81
#